data_AF-A0A5N3R189-F1
#
_entry.id   AF-A0A5N3R189-F1
#
_cell.length_a   1.000
_cell.length_b   1.000
_cell.length_c   1.000
_cell.angle_alpha   90.00
_cell.angle_beta   90.00
_cell.angle_gamma   90.00
#
_symmetry.space_group_name_H-M   'P 1'
#
loop_
_entity.id
_entity.type
_entity.pdbx_description
1 polymer ?
#
loop_
_entity_poly.entity_id
_entity_poly.type
_entity_poly.pdbx_seq_one_letter_code
_entity_poly.pdbx_strand_id
1 'polypeptide(L)' 'MESGSNRKHTKAKSIYYIEGSGHFPMLEQPQQFDMKLMKVAKSVKQGGCNC' A
#
# COMPACT_ATOMS: atom_id res chain seq x y z
N MET A 1 -2.90 -14.94 25.75
CA MET A 1 -2.11 -14.35 24.64
C MET A 1 -3.10 -13.68 23.70
N GLU A 2 -3.42 -12.41 23.93
CA GLU A 2 -4.38 -11.68 23.11
C GLU A 2 -3.67 -11.04 21.92
N SER A 3 -3.53 -11.80 20.83
CA SER A 3 -3.08 -11.29 19.53
C SER A 3 -4.26 -10.58 18.83
N GLY A 4 -4.79 -9.52 19.43
CA GLY A 4 -6.03 -8.86 18.98
C GLY A 4 -5.98 -7.33 18.86
N SER A 5 -4.94 -6.66 19.37
CA SER A 5 -5.02 -5.22 19.67
C SER A 5 -4.00 -4.35 18.91
N ASN A 6 -4.14 -4.24 17.58
CA ASN A 6 -3.61 -3.06 16.86
C ASN A 6 -4.21 -2.78 15.46
N ARG A 7 -5.17 -3.58 14.98
CA ARG A 7 -5.72 -3.42 13.61
C ARG A 7 -6.61 -2.19 13.40
N LYS A 8 -6.91 -1.41 14.43
CA LYS A 8 -7.90 -0.31 14.40
C LYS A 8 -7.30 1.11 14.30
N HIS A 9 -5.98 1.28 14.31
CA HIS A 9 -5.35 2.59 14.57
C HIS A 9 -4.84 3.40 13.37
N THR A 10 -5.01 2.94 12.12
CA THR A 10 -4.62 3.73 10.93
C THR A 10 -5.80 3.85 9.97
N LYS A 11 -6.49 4.99 10.02
CA LYS A 11 -7.81 5.23 9.40
C LYS A 11 -7.85 5.19 7.85
N ALA A 12 -6.74 4.89 7.17
CA ALA A 12 -6.69 4.83 5.70
C ALA A 12 -5.61 3.85 5.17
N LYS A 13 -5.50 2.65 5.74
CA LYS A 13 -4.53 1.66 5.25
C LYS A 13 -5.09 0.89 4.06
N SER A 14 -4.55 1.13 2.86
CA SER A 14 -4.80 0.29 1.68
C SER A 14 -3.78 -0.86 1.63
N ILE A 15 -4.25 -2.10 1.48
CA ILE A 15 -3.41 -3.29 1.36
C ILE A 15 -3.49 -3.79 -0.08
N TYR A 16 -2.34 -4.04 -0.70
CA TYR A 16 -2.25 -4.50 -2.09
C TYR A 16 -1.44 -5.79 -2.16
N TYR A 17 -1.94 -6.74 -2.96
CA TYR A 17 -1.26 -7.99 -3.29
C TYR A 17 -0.68 -7.89 -4.70
N ILE A 18 0.52 -8.46 -4.91
CA ILE A 18 1.16 -8.61 -6.23
C ILE A 18 1.32 -10.11 -6.44
N GLU A 19 0.49 -10.68 -7.32
CA GLU A 19 0.51 -12.11 -7.60
C GLU A 19 1.84 -12.53 -8.24
N GLY A 20 2.28 -13.75 -7.93
CA GLY A 20 3.56 -14.27 -8.42
C GLY A 20 4.79 -13.64 -7.75
N SER A 21 4.62 -12.87 -6.68
CA SER A 21 5.71 -12.32 -5.88
C SER A 21 5.63 -12.78 -4.43
N GLY A 22 6.79 -13.01 -3.80
CA GLY A 22 6.93 -13.43 -2.43
C GLY A 22 7.29 -12.29 -1.49
N HIS A 23 8.38 -12.45 -0.75
CA HIS A 23 8.76 -11.55 0.33
C HIS A 23 9.26 -10.19 -0.18
N PHE A 24 9.80 -10.12 -1.40
CA PHE A 24 10.39 -8.91 -1.96
C PHE A 24 9.76 -8.56 -3.31
N PRO A 25 8.49 -8.11 -3.33
CA PRO A 25 7.79 -7.75 -4.56
C PRO A 25 8.50 -6.66 -5.37
N MET A 26 9.31 -5.82 -4.71
CA MET A 26 10.14 -4.80 -5.35
C MET A 26 11.25 -5.36 -6.25
N LEU A 27 11.74 -6.58 -5.96
CA LEU A 27 12.78 -7.24 -6.75
C LEU A 27 12.19 -8.25 -7.73
N GLU A 28 11.16 -8.98 -7.28
CA GLU A 28 10.53 -10.06 -8.05
C GLU A 28 9.62 -9.51 -9.16
N GLN A 29 8.90 -8.42 -8.89
CA GLN A 29 7.91 -7.81 -9.79
C GLN A 29 7.99 -6.27 -9.74
N PRO A 30 9.16 -5.66 -10.02
CA PRO A 30 9.41 -4.23 -9.84
C PRO A 30 8.37 -3.35 -10.55
N GLN A 31 8.01 -3.70 -11.79
CA GLN A 31 7.03 -2.94 -12.59
C GLN A 31 5.63 -2.90 -11.96
N GLN A 32 5.15 -4.04 -11.44
CA GLN A 32 3.84 -4.12 -10.79
C GLN A 32 3.83 -3.40 -9.44
N PHE A 33 4.97 -3.47 -8.73
CA PHE A 33 5.18 -2.75 -7.48
C PHE A 33 5.13 -1.23 -7.71
N ASP A 34 5.95 -0.70 -8.62
CA ASP A 34 6.02 0.74 -8.92
C ASP A 34 4.67 1.29 -9.39
N MET A 35 3.96 0.56 -10.24
CA MET A 35 2.64 0.99 -10.72
C MET A 35 1.62 1.14 -9.57
N LYS A 36 1.59 0.18 -8.63
CA LYS A 36 0.71 0.26 -7.44
C LYS A 36 1.13 1.40 -6.53
N LEU A 37 2.44 1.56 -6.28
CA LEU A 37 2.97 2.65 -5.46
C LEU A 37 2.60 4.03 -6.04
N MET A 38 2.80 4.24 -7.34
CA MET A 38 2.45 5.47 -8.05
C MET A 38 0.96 5.78 -7.99
N LYS A 39 0.09 4.77 -8.13
CA LYS A 39 -1.37 4.92 -8.02
C LYS A 39 -1.78 5.42 -6.62
N VAL A 40 -1.19 4.84 -5.57
CA VAL A 40 -1.44 5.27 -4.19
C VAL A 40 -0.91 6.68 -3.95
N ALA A 41 0.32 6.97 -4.39
CA ALA A 41 0.93 8.29 -4.23
C ALA A 41 0.10 9.40 -4.91
N LYS A 42 -0.46 9.13 -6.10
CA LYS A 42 -1.37 10.05 -6.79
C LYS A 42 -2.69 10.23 -6.04
N SER A 43 -3.26 9.16 -5.49
CA SER A 43 -4.50 9.20 -4.71
C SER A 43 -4.35 10.05 -3.43
N VAL A 44 -3.20 9.96 -2.76
CA VAL A 44 -2.89 10.79 -1.58
C VAL A 44 -2.64 12.25 -1.96
N LYS A 45 -1.92 12.51 -3.06
CA LYS A 45 -1.69 13.89 -3.55
C LYS A 45 -2.98 14.61 -3.96
N GLN A 46 -3.96 13.90 -4.50
CA GLN A 46 -5.26 14.49 -4.88
C GLN A 46 -6.21 14.71 -3.69
N GLY A 47 -5.88 14.15 -2.52
CA GLY A 47 -6.63 14.34 -1.27
C GLY A 47 -6.14 15.50 -0.40
N GLY A 48 -5.08 16.21 -0.80
CA GLY A 48 -4.65 17.45 -0.15
C GLY A 48 -5.24 18.67 -0.88
N CYS A 49 -5.88 19.58 -0.14
CA CYS A 49 -6.61 20.76 -0.63
C CYS A 49 -6.10 21.38 -1.94
N ASN A 50 -7.04 21.71 -2.82
CA ASN A 50 -6.92 22.82 -3.76
C ASN A 50 -6.84 24.12 -2.95
N CYS A 51 -5.66 24.75 -2.94
CA CYS A 51 -5.48 26.15 -2.58
C CYS A 51 -4.84 26.85 -3.79
#